data_AF-A0A1Q5HU94-F1
#
_entry.id   AF-A0A1Q5HU94-F1
#
_cell.length_a   1.000
_cell.length_b   1.000
_cell.length_c   1.000
_cell.angle_alpha   90.00
_cell.angle_beta   90.00
_cell.angle_gamma   90.00
#
_symmetry.space_group_name_H-M   'P 1'
#
loop_
_entity.id
_entity.type
_entity.pdbx_description
1 polymer ?
#
loop_
_entity_poly.entity_id
_entity_poly.type
_entity_poly.pdbx_seq_one_letter_code
_entity_poly.pdbx_strand_id
1 'polypeptide(L)'
;MNRRTKIVAVSAAVLLTLGAGGVAAASADDSHRPAPAPAAVTEAAALTGTAKLYRPAGDDITFSFDAHLAEKDRQDPMKATGTFRFSHYKGDWGGYAKVKVDCLTTGGKVAVVSGVVVETDVKEFRKARVGVTVHDTPGGDRLGYTWMTADPQKDKVPPCLSGAPFEKVEKGTGDFKVVPWEFVYPTE
;
A
#
# COMPACT_ATOMS: atom_id res chain seq x y z
N MET A 1 12.00 25.31 -51.52
CA MET A 1 13.24 25.98 -51.09
C MET A 1 13.85 25.21 -49.93
N ASN A 2 15.10 24.81 -50.09
CA ASN A 2 15.85 23.84 -49.27
C ASN A 2 16.39 24.41 -47.95
N ARG A 3 16.44 23.58 -46.90
CA ARG A 3 17.61 23.39 -46.00
C ARG A 3 17.33 22.21 -45.06
N ARG A 4 17.77 20.99 -45.39
CA ARG A 4 19.10 20.36 -45.15
C ARG A 4 19.45 20.15 -43.66
N THR A 5 19.36 18.87 -43.30
CA THR A 5 19.81 18.08 -42.14
C THR A 5 21.26 18.32 -41.71
N LYS A 6 21.57 18.13 -40.42
CA LYS A 6 22.85 17.58 -39.94
C LYS A 6 22.66 16.74 -38.67
N ILE A 7 22.95 15.45 -38.80
CA ILE A 7 23.20 14.47 -37.73
C ILE A 7 24.67 14.63 -37.31
N VAL A 8 24.96 14.53 -36.02
CA VAL A 8 26.33 14.32 -35.52
C VAL A 8 26.30 13.12 -34.58
N ALA A 9 26.85 12.01 -35.06
CA ALA A 9 27.28 10.87 -34.26
C ALA A 9 28.74 11.11 -33.86
N VAL A 10 29.08 10.83 -32.59
CA VAL A 10 30.47 10.70 -32.16
C VAL A 10 30.61 9.36 -31.45
N SER A 11 31.21 8.41 -32.17
CA SER A 11 31.77 7.19 -31.65
C SER A 11 33.27 7.44 -31.41
N ALA A 12 33.77 7.12 -30.23
CA ALA A 12 35.20 6.99 -29.97
C ALA A 12 35.43 5.70 -29.21
N ALA A 13 36.27 4.84 -29.77
CA ALA A 13 36.55 3.50 -29.29
C ALA A 13 38.03 3.41 -28.86
N VAL A 14 38.25 2.56 -27.85
CA VAL A 14 39.46 1.78 -27.51
C VAL A 14 40.62 2.52 -26.84
N LEU A 15 41.04 2.01 -25.66
CA LEU A 15 42.37 1.41 -25.45
C LEU A 15 42.39 0.56 -24.16
N LEU A 16 42.77 -0.71 -24.33
CA LEU A 16 43.10 -1.67 -23.28
C LEU A 16 44.50 -1.35 -22.72
N THR A 17 44.64 -1.25 -21.40
CA THR A 17 45.93 -1.34 -20.71
C THR A 17 45.85 -2.41 -19.62
N LEU A 18 46.53 -3.52 -19.88
CA LEU A 18 46.93 -4.50 -18.87
C LEU A 18 48.07 -3.91 -18.04
N GLY A 19 47.89 -3.87 -16.73
CA GLY A 19 48.93 -3.51 -15.77
C GLY A 19 48.83 -4.43 -14.54
N ALA A 20 49.77 -5.36 -14.43
CA ALA A 20 49.99 -6.16 -13.24
C ALA A 20 50.80 -5.37 -12.21
N GLY A 21 50.48 -5.51 -10.92
CA GLY A 21 51.36 -5.12 -9.82
C GLY A 21 50.65 -4.46 -8.65
N GLY A 22 50.72 -5.09 -7.47
CA GLY A 22 50.45 -4.44 -6.19
C GLY A 22 49.36 -5.10 -5.35
N VAL A 23 49.64 -6.25 -4.73
CA VAL A 23 48.90 -6.71 -3.55
C VAL A 23 49.30 -5.81 -2.37
N ALA A 24 48.47 -4.81 -2.06
CA ALA A 24 48.53 -4.13 -0.78
C ALA A 24 47.74 -4.95 0.23
N ALA A 25 48.45 -5.75 1.04
CA ALA A 25 47.88 -6.38 2.23
C ALA A 25 47.62 -5.27 3.27
N ALA A 26 46.37 -4.85 3.39
CA ALA A 26 45.91 -4.04 4.53
C ALA A 26 45.49 -5.00 5.65
N SER A 27 46.30 -5.07 6.70
CA SER A 27 45.97 -5.78 7.94
C SER A 27 45.07 -4.92 8.82
N ALA A 28 43.93 -5.53 9.19
CA ALA A 28 43.06 -5.30 10.35
C ALA A 28 42.39 -3.92 10.53
N ASP A 29 41.07 -3.90 10.40
CA ASP A 29 40.23 -3.51 11.53
C ASP A 29 38.89 -4.27 11.49
N ASP A 30 38.62 -4.99 12.58
CA ASP A 30 37.49 -5.89 12.77
C ASP A 30 36.32 -5.08 13.35
N SER A 31 35.61 -4.30 12.53
CA SER A 31 34.45 -3.53 13.02
C SER A 31 33.52 -2.95 11.93
N HIS A 32 33.01 -3.76 11.01
CA HIS A 32 31.62 -3.59 10.52
C HIS A 32 31.14 -4.82 9.77
N ARG A 33 30.66 -5.84 10.50
CA ARG A 33 29.81 -6.86 9.88
C ARG A 33 28.55 -6.13 9.38
N PRO A 34 28.18 -6.21 8.09
CA PRO A 34 26.89 -5.68 7.63
C PRO A 34 25.80 -6.28 8.50
N ALA A 35 24.94 -5.43 9.08
CA ALA A 35 23.79 -5.92 9.82
C ALA A 35 23.03 -6.92 8.93
N PRO A 36 22.59 -8.08 9.46
CA PRO A 36 21.74 -8.98 8.70
C PRO A 36 20.57 -8.15 8.16
N ALA A 37 20.33 -8.22 6.85
CA ALA A 37 19.10 -7.64 6.30
C ALA A 37 17.94 -8.17 7.15
N PRO A 38 16.98 -7.31 7.56
CA PRO A 38 15.83 -7.78 8.33
C PRO A 38 15.22 -8.94 7.56
N ALA A 39 15.04 -10.07 8.25
CA ALA A 39 14.44 -11.25 7.66
C ALA A 39 13.13 -10.82 6.99
N ALA A 40 13.00 -11.12 5.69
CA ALA A 40 11.76 -10.83 4.97
C ALA A 40 10.62 -11.48 5.75
N VAL A 41 9.69 -10.67 6.26
CA VAL A 41 8.51 -11.17 6.94
C VAL A 41 7.65 -11.84 5.87
N THR A 42 7.41 -13.13 6.02
CA THR A 42 6.45 -13.82 5.17
C THR A 42 5.05 -13.35 5.56
N GLU A 43 4.26 -12.94 4.57
CA GLU A 43 2.89 -12.47 4.76
C GLU A 43 1.90 -13.64 4.66
N ALA A 44 1.06 -13.83 5.68
CA ALA A 44 -0.13 -14.67 5.59
C ALA A 44 -1.25 -13.98 4.79
N ALA A 45 -1.34 -12.65 4.89
CA ALA A 45 -2.24 -11.81 4.13
C ALA A 45 -1.69 -10.38 4.06
N ALA A 46 -1.97 -9.66 2.98
CA ALA A 46 -1.56 -8.28 2.83
C ALA A 46 -2.50 -7.52 1.89
N LEU A 47 -2.61 -6.22 2.13
CA LEU A 47 -3.25 -5.25 1.24
C LEU A 47 -2.30 -4.06 1.11
N THR A 48 -1.78 -3.86 -0.10
CA THR A 48 -0.94 -2.70 -0.43
C THR A 48 -1.44 -1.99 -1.68
N GLY A 49 -0.92 -0.79 -1.93
CA GLY A 49 -1.20 -0.02 -3.13
C GLY A 49 -2.05 1.21 -2.87
N THR A 50 -2.35 1.95 -3.93
CA THR A 50 -3.00 3.25 -3.93
C THR A 50 -3.97 3.34 -5.10
N ALA A 51 -5.10 4.00 -4.88
CA ALA A 51 -6.02 4.34 -5.94
C ALA A 51 -6.66 5.69 -5.70
N LYS A 52 -7.08 6.33 -6.78
CA LYS A 52 -7.99 7.46 -6.75
C LYS A 52 -9.38 6.99 -7.13
N LEU A 53 -10.43 7.45 -6.47
CA LEU A 53 -11.80 7.10 -6.84
C LEU A 53 -12.23 7.89 -8.08
N TYR A 54 -13.02 7.24 -8.93
CA TYR A 54 -13.66 7.91 -10.05
C TYR A 54 -14.74 8.86 -9.55
N ARG A 55 -14.57 10.15 -9.85
CA ARG A 55 -15.46 11.24 -9.42
C ARG A 55 -15.70 12.22 -10.57
N PRO A 56 -16.77 12.06 -11.36
CA PRO A 56 -17.04 12.95 -12.48
C PRO A 56 -17.34 14.40 -12.06
N ALA A 57 -17.69 14.62 -10.79
CA ALA A 57 -17.93 15.94 -10.22
C ALA A 57 -16.64 16.69 -9.80
N GLY A 58 -15.47 16.07 -9.95
CA GLY A 58 -14.17 16.69 -9.72
C GLY A 58 -13.59 16.53 -8.31
N ASP A 59 -14.25 15.78 -7.41
CA ASP A 59 -13.69 15.42 -6.10
C ASP A 59 -12.38 14.62 -6.26
N ASP A 60 -11.37 14.96 -5.47
CA ASP A 60 -10.12 14.23 -5.35
C ASP A 60 -10.18 13.33 -4.12
N ILE A 61 -10.42 12.04 -4.34
CA ILE A 61 -10.50 11.04 -3.27
C ILE A 61 -9.45 9.98 -3.51
N THR A 62 -8.45 9.89 -2.64
CA THR A 62 -7.34 8.95 -2.76
C THR A 62 -7.29 8.03 -1.56
N PHE A 63 -6.99 6.76 -1.79
CA PHE A 63 -6.75 5.74 -0.77
C PHE A 63 -5.36 5.15 -0.96
N SER A 64 -4.66 4.87 0.12
CA SER A 64 -3.36 4.19 0.13
C SER A 64 -3.30 3.18 1.26
N PHE A 65 -2.82 1.98 0.99
CA PHE A 65 -2.77 0.86 1.91
C PHE A 65 -1.35 0.32 2.05
N ASP A 66 -1.00 0.01 3.30
CA ASP A 66 0.19 -0.70 3.70
C ASP A 66 -0.20 -1.55 4.92
N ALA A 67 -0.97 -2.61 4.68
CA ALA A 67 -1.57 -3.46 5.71
C ALA A 67 -1.10 -4.90 5.56
N HIS A 68 -0.67 -5.50 6.68
CA HIS A 68 0.06 -6.77 6.69
C HIS A 68 -0.39 -7.67 7.83
N LEU A 69 -0.51 -8.96 7.57
CA LEU A 69 -0.69 -10.00 8.57
C LEU A 69 0.47 -10.98 8.43
N ALA A 70 1.37 -10.96 9.40
CA ALA A 70 2.53 -11.81 9.40
C ALA A 70 2.14 -13.30 9.49
N GLU A 71 2.93 -14.15 8.84
CA GLU A 71 2.73 -15.60 8.79
C GLU A 71 2.57 -16.24 10.19
N LYS A 72 3.35 -15.78 11.16
CA LYS A 72 3.26 -16.25 12.56
C LYS A 72 1.90 -15.98 13.22
N ASP A 73 1.15 -15.01 12.71
CA ASP A 73 -0.17 -14.62 13.22
C ASP A 73 -1.31 -15.05 12.27
N ARG A 74 -1.03 -15.97 11.33
CA ARG A 74 -1.97 -16.42 10.29
C ARG A 74 -3.38 -16.71 10.79
N GLN A 75 -3.55 -17.22 12.01
CA GLN A 75 -4.85 -17.61 12.55
C GLN A 75 -5.58 -16.50 13.32
N ASP A 76 -4.98 -15.32 13.46
CA ASP A 76 -5.56 -14.21 14.19
C ASP A 76 -5.52 -12.92 13.35
N PRO A 77 -6.58 -12.63 12.56
CA PRO A 77 -6.61 -11.45 11.71
C PRO A 77 -6.55 -10.14 12.50
N MET A 78 -6.81 -10.17 13.82
CA MET A 78 -6.71 -9.01 14.71
C MET A 78 -5.26 -8.61 15.04
N LYS A 79 -4.27 -9.43 14.64
CA LYS A 79 -2.84 -9.13 14.76
C LYS A 79 -2.28 -8.39 13.56
N ALA A 80 -3.14 -8.04 12.59
CA ALA A 80 -2.72 -7.25 11.45
C ALA A 80 -2.08 -5.92 11.87
N THR A 81 -1.10 -5.48 11.10
CA THR A 81 -0.29 -4.30 11.35
C THR A 81 -0.26 -3.39 10.13
N GLY A 82 0.39 -2.24 10.28
CA GLY A 82 0.51 -1.24 9.23
C GLY A 82 -0.56 -0.17 9.31
N THR A 83 -0.77 0.53 8.19
CA THR A 83 -1.66 1.69 8.12
C THR A 83 -2.37 1.77 6.78
N PHE A 84 -3.47 2.50 6.76
CA PHE A 84 -4.00 3.02 5.50
C PHE A 84 -4.34 4.49 5.65
N ARG A 85 -4.32 5.21 4.52
CA ARG A 85 -4.68 6.62 4.44
C ARG A 85 -5.80 6.79 3.45
N PHE A 86 -6.68 7.74 3.75
CA PHE A 86 -7.62 8.25 2.76
C PHE A 86 -7.70 9.76 2.85
N SER A 87 -7.97 10.40 1.72
CA SER A 87 -8.27 11.82 1.63
C SER A 87 -9.50 12.04 0.76
N HIS A 88 -10.21 13.13 1.02
CA HIS A 88 -11.30 13.60 0.18
C HIS A 88 -11.25 15.12 0.14
N TYR A 89 -10.97 15.66 -1.04
CA TYR A 89 -10.97 17.10 -1.31
C TYR A 89 -11.92 17.45 -2.45
N LYS A 90 -12.51 18.63 -2.36
CA LYS A 90 -13.28 19.28 -3.43
C LYS A 90 -12.85 20.75 -3.47
N GLY A 91 -11.87 21.04 -4.34
CA GLY A 91 -11.11 22.28 -4.24
C GLY A 91 -10.35 22.33 -2.91
N ASP A 92 -10.42 23.46 -2.21
CA ASP A 92 -9.74 23.65 -0.91
C ASP A 92 -10.52 23.08 0.29
N TRP A 93 -11.73 22.57 0.06
CA TRP A 93 -12.53 21.95 1.12
C TRP A 93 -12.30 20.45 1.16
N GLY A 94 -11.97 19.91 2.33
CA GLY A 94 -11.77 18.48 2.49
C GLY A 94 -10.95 18.14 3.71
N GLY A 95 -10.42 16.93 3.72
CA GLY A 95 -9.52 16.46 4.76
C GLY A 95 -8.93 15.09 4.46
N TYR A 96 -8.11 14.61 5.39
CA TYR A 96 -7.49 13.30 5.33
C TYR A 96 -7.54 12.57 6.65
N ALA A 97 -7.36 11.25 6.62
CA ALA A 97 -7.11 10.46 7.80
C ALA A 97 -6.03 9.40 7.55
N LYS A 98 -5.20 9.15 8.56
CA LYS A 98 -4.34 7.97 8.69
C LYS A 98 -4.96 7.06 9.73
N VAL A 99 -5.13 5.81 9.35
CA VAL A 99 -5.73 4.76 10.17
C VAL A 99 -4.66 3.75 10.51
N LYS A 100 -4.51 3.44 11.81
CA LYS A 100 -3.70 2.32 12.26
C LYS A 100 -4.53 1.04 12.12
N VAL A 101 -4.02 0.09 11.35
CA VAL A 101 -4.68 -1.20 11.11
C VAL A 101 -4.68 -2.01 12.40
N ASP A 102 -5.80 -2.68 12.63
CA ASP A 102 -5.95 -3.67 13.71
C ASP A 102 -6.80 -4.88 13.31
N CYS A 103 -7.27 -4.93 12.06
CA CYS A 103 -7.69 -6.18 11.45
C CYS A 103 -7.47 -6.15 9.95
N LEU A 104 -7.05 -7.30 9.41
CA LEU A 104 -7.02 -7.59 7.99
C LEU A 104 -7.53 -9.01 7.74
N THR A 105 -8.54 -9.15 6.90
CA THR A 105 -8.95 -10.43 6.32
C THR A 105 -8.91 -10.34 4.81
N THR A 106 -8.44 -11.39 4.15
CA THR A 106 -8.47 -11.45 2.68
C THR A 106 -9.03 -12.80 2.23
N GLY A 107 -9.60 -12.82 1.03
CA GLY A 107 -10.18 -14.00 0.42
C GLY A 107 -10.18 -13.84 -1.09
N GLY A 108 -9.42 -14.70 -1.79
CA GLY A 108 -9.14 -14.51 -3.21
C GLY A 108 -8.52 -13.13 -3.47
N LYS A 109 -9.22 -12.29 -4.24
CA LYS A 109 -8.80 -10.94 -4.58
C LYS A 109 -9.47 -9.82 -3.77
N VAL A 110 -10.20 -10.19 -2.73
CA VAL A 110 -10.88 -9.23 -1.85
C VAL A 110 -10.12 -9.11 -0.54
N ALA A 111 -9.97 -7.89 -0.04
CA ALA A 111 -9.45 -7.59 1.28
C ALA A 111 -10.46 -6.75 2.05
N VAL A 112 -10.66 -7.05 3.34
CA VAL A 112 -11.34 -6.18 4.30
C VAL A 112 -10.30 -5.76 5.34
N VAL A 113 -10.04 -4.47 5.40
CA VAL A 113 -9.13 -3.87 6.38
C VAL A 113 -9.90 -2.93 7.28
N SER A 114 -9.62 -2.96 8.58
CA SER A 114 -10.17 -2.00 9.53
C SER A 114 -9.10 -1.48 10.48
N GLY A 115 -9.41 -0.34 11.10
CA GLY A 115 -8.53 0.23 12.08
C GLY A 115 -9.09 1.48 12.73
N VAL A 116 -8.24 2.15 13.50
CA VAL A 116 -8.57 3.37 14.25
C VAL A 116 -7.80 4.56 13.69
N VAL A 117 -8.49 5.67 13.47
CA VAL A 117 -7.87 6.93 13.00
C VAL A 117 -6.91 7.46 14.07
N VAL A 118 -5.64 7.59 13.69
CA VAL A 118 -4.55 8.07 14.55
C VAL A 118 -4.07 9.48 14.17
N GLU A 119 -4.29 9.91 12.93
CA GLU A 119 -3.89 11.21 12.39
C GLU A 119 -4.97 11.69 11.42
N THR A 120 -5.28 12.99 11.42
CA THR A 120 -6.35 13.63 10.61
C THR A 120 -6.33 15.15 10.83
N ASP A 121 -6.76 15.93 9.85
CA ASP A 121 -7.07 17.36 10.00
C ASP A 121 -8.54 17.62 10.38
N VAL A 122 -9.41 16.63 10.19
CA VAL A 122 -10.81 16.62 10.67
C VAL A 122 -10.85 16.07 12.10
N LYS A 123 -10.93 16.97 13.09
CA LYS A 123 -10.77 16.63 14.52
C LYS A 123 -11.77 15.59 15.00
N GLU A 124 -12.99 15.64 14.48
CA GLU A 124 -14.11 14.80 14.87
C GLU A 124 -13.89 13.32 14.46
N PHE A 125 -13.01 13.05 13.50
CA PHE A 125 -12.66 11.69 13.10
C PHE A 125 -11.50 11.08 13.92
N ARG A 126 -10.84 11.85 14.80
CA ARG A 126 -9.80 11.30 15.69
C ARG A 126 -10.37 10.12 16.49
N LYS A 127 -9.65 9.00 16.54
CA LYS A 127 -10.04 7.77 17.26
C LYS A 127 -11.31 7.09 16.74
N ALA A 128 -11.92 7.57 15.65
CA ALA A 128 -12.99 6.86 14.98
C ALA A 128 -12.44 5.54 14.42
N ARG A 129 -13.25 4.49 14.47
CA ARG A 129 -12.94 3.22 13.85
C ARG A 129 -13.63 3.14 12.50
N VAL A 130 -12.90 2.74 11.48
CA VAL A 130 -13.39 2.66 10.12
C VAL A 130 -12.88 1.40 9.43
N GLY A 131 -13.62 0.92 8.44
CA GLY A 131 -13.25 -0.24 7.64
C GLY A 131 -13.40 0.02 6.16
N VAL A 132 -12.55 -0.62 5.36
CA VAL A 132 -12.52 -0.53 3.90
C VAL A 132 -12.45 -1.93 3.31
N THR A 133 -13.28 -2.19 2.29
CA THR A 133 -13.15 -3.36 1.42
C THR A 133 -12.48 -2.95 0.12
N VAL A 134 -11.47 -3.70 -0.30
CA VAL A 134 -10.83 -3.59 -1.61
C VAL A 134 -11.11 -4.86 -2.41
N HIS A 135 -11.37 -4.70 -3.70
CA HIS A 135 -11.36 -5.80 -4.66
C HIS A 135 -10.32 -5.49 -5.74
N ASP A 136 -9.22 -6.24 -5.73
CA ASP A 136 -8.11 -6.21 -6.70
C ASP A 136 -8.56 -6.93 -7.98
N THR A 137 -9.09 -6.18 -8.94
CA THR A 137 -9.69 -6.76 -10.16
C THR A 137 -8.94 -6.35 -11.42
N PRO A 138 -8.56 -7.31 -12.27
CA PRO A 138 -8.05 -7.00 -13.61
C PRO A 138 -9.03 -6.10 -14.37
N GLY A 139 -8.56 -4.92 -14.79
CA GLY A 139 -9.37 -3.96 -15.55
C GLY A 139 -10.02 -2.85 -14.72
N GLY A 140 -9.85 -2.86 -13.39
CA GLY A 140 -10.14 -1.69 -12.56
C GLY A 140 -10.60 -2.06 -11.16
N ASP A 141 -9.81 -1.70 -10.16
CA ASP A 141 -10.10 -1.96 -8.75
C ASP A 141 -11.40 -1.33 -8.26
N ARG A 142 -11.90 -1.89 -7.16
CA ARG A 142 -13.14 -1.44 -6.52
C ARG A 142 -12.93 -1.28 -5.03
N LEU A 143 -13.68 -0.35 -4.44
CA LEU A 143 -13.55 -0.02 -3.02
C LEU A 143 -14.92 0.13 -2.35
N GLY A 144 -15.02 -0.23 -1.09
CA GLY A 144 -16.19 -0.05 -0.23
C GLY A 144 -15.76 0.44 1.13
N TYR A 145 -16.60 1.16 1.86
CA TYR A 145 -16.22 1.70 3.15
C TYR A 145 -17.40 1.75 4.12
N THR A 146 -17.12 1.70 5.42
CA THR A 146 -18.16 1.65 6.47
C THR A 146 -19.00 2.92 6.53
N TRP A 147 -18.41 4.07 6.22
CA TRP A 147 -19.09 5.37 6.31
C TRP A 147 -20.09 5.64 5.17
N MET A 148 -20.40 4.63 4.36
CA MET A 148 -21.60 4.61 3.53
C MET A 148 -22.87 4.44 4.38
N THR A 149 -22.78 3.67 5.47
CA THR A 149 -23.95 3.23 6.27
C THR A 149 -23.79 3.45 7.76
N ALA A 150 -22.59 3.81 8.24
CA ALA A 150 -22.30 4.05 9.65
C ALA A 150 -21.60 5.40 9.84
N ASP A 151 -22.13 6.26 10.71
CA ASP A 151 -21.51 7.51 11.09
C ASP A 151 -20.25 7.20 11.94
N PRO A 152 -19.02 7.55 11.49
CA PRO A 152 -17.79 7.25 12.21
C PRO A 152 -17.72 7.82 13.64
N GLN A 153 -18.56 8.80 13.97
CA GLN A 153 -18.59 9.46 15.28
C GLN A 153 -19.62 8.87 16.23
N LYS A 154 -20.66 8.22 15.70
CA LYS A 154 -21.82 7.76 16.49
C LYS A 154 -21.93 6.26 16.52
N ASP A 155 -21.63 5.61 15.40
CA ASP A 155 -21.84 4.19 15.22
C ASP A 155 -20.59 3.40 15.57
N LYS A 156 -20.80 2.22 16.14
CA LYS A 156 -19.73 1.29 16.47
C LYS A 156 -19.48 0.38 15.27
N VAL A 157 -18.36 0.57 14.61
CA VAL A 157 -17.85 -0.35 13.58
C VAL A 157 -17.10 -1.50 14.28
N PRO A 158 -17.47 -2.78 14.12
CA PRO A 158 -16.64 -3.89 14.57
C PRO A 158 -15.34 -4.00 13.75
N PRO A 159 -14.26 -4.58 14.31
CA PRO A 159 -13.10 -4.95 13.51
C PRO A 159 -13.47 -5.90 12.37
N CYS A 160 -12.66 -5.89 11.31
CA CYS A 160 -12.81 -6.75 10.12
C CYS A 160 -14.13 -6.56 9.35
N LEU A 161 -14.85 -5.44 9.57
CA LEU A 161 -16.11 -5.14 8.88
C LEU A 161 -15.96 -3.95 7.94
N SER A 162 -16.56 -4.06 6.74
CA SER A 162 -16.77 -2.93 5.83
C SER A 162 -17.95 -3.18 4.88
N GLY A 163 -18.27 -2.18 4.07
CA GLY A 163 -19.31 -2.26 3.03
C GLY A 163 -18.78 -2.91 1.74
N ALA A 164 -19.69 -3.39 0.89
CA ALA A 164 -19.35 -3.98 -0.39
C ALA A 164 -18.51 -3.04 -1.28
N PRO A 165 -17.66 -3.54 -2.19
CA PRO A 165 -16.81 -2.69 -3.03
C PRO A 165 -17.59 -2.04 -4.18
N PHE A 166 -18.40 -1.03 -3.86
CA PHE A 166 -19.32 -0.36 -4.78
C PHE A 166 -18.67 0.78 -5.58
N GLU A 167 -17.58 1.37 -5.08
CA GLU A 167 -16.86 2.45 -5.73
C GLU A 167 -16.01 1.97 -6.89
N LYS A 168 -15.89 2.80 -7.93
CA LYS A 168 -14.94 2.59 -9.04
C LYS A 168 -13.69 3.41 -8.77
N VAL A 169 -12.52 2.86 -9.07
CA VAL A 169 -11.30 3.67 -9.16
C VAL A 169 -11.24 4.42 -10.49
N GLU A 170 -10.52 5.54 -10.52
CA GLU A 170 -10.25 6.31 -11.72
C GLU A 170 -9.36 5.50 -12.67
N LYS A 171 -9.69 5.49 -13.96
CA LYS A 171 -8.98 4.69 -14.96
C LYS A 171 -7.50 5.10 -15.03
N GLY A 172 -6.62 4.10 -14.98
CA GLY A 172 -5.16 4.33 -14.96
C GLY A 172 -4.60 4.62 -13.57
N THR A 173 -5.45 4.65 -12.55
CA THR A 173 -5.08 4.55 -11.13
C THR A 173 -5.51 3.19 -10.59
N GLY A 174 -5.12 2.87 -9.36
CA GLY A 174 -5.40 1.58 -8.76
C GLY A 174 -4.31 0.57 -9.10
N ASP A 175 -3.41 0.38 -8.15
CA ASP A 175 -2.41 -0.68 -8.14
C ASP A 175 -2.56 -1.55 -6.89
N PHE A 176 -3.81 -1.72 -6.42
CA PHE A 176 -4.03 -2.52 -5.22
C PHE A 176 -3.54 -3.93 -5.44
N LYS A 177 -2.91 -4.47 -4.39
CA LYS A 177 -2.41 -5.83 -4.38
C LYS A 177 -2.91 -6.53 -3.13
N VAL A 178 -3.69 -7.58 -3.34
CA VAL A 178 -4.17 -8.46 -2.27
C VAL A 178 -3.35 -9.74 -2.27
N VAL A 179 -2.72 -10.04 -1.13
CA VAL A 179 -2.18 -11.37 -0.83
C VAL A 179 -3.30 -12.17 -0.14
N PRO A 180 -3.78 -13.26 -0.77
CA PRO A 180 -4.89 -14.05 -0.23
C PRO A 180 -4.47 -14.79 1.04
N TRP A 181 -5.34 -14.77 2.03
CA TRP A 181 -5.21 -15.52 3.25
C TRP A 181 -5.54 -16.97 3.01
N GLU A 182 -4.56 -17.85 3.26
CA GLU A 182 -4.78 -19.29 3.28
C GLU A 182 -5.16 -19.72 4.70
N PHE A 183 -6.47 -19.75 4.96
CA PHE A 183 -7.01 -20.23 6.22
C PHE A 183 -6.65 -21.72 6.42
N VAL A 184 -5.94 -22.03 7.49
CA VAL A 184 -5.72 -23.44 7.88
C VAL A 184 -6.91 -23.89 8.69
N TYR A 185 -7.67 -24.83 8.14
CA TYR A 185 -8.80 -25.43 8.81
C TYR A 185 -8.32 -26.26 10.01
N PRO A 186 -8.87 -26.05 11.22
CA PRO A 186 -8.62 -26.93 12.35
C PRO A 186 -9.04 -28.36 12.01
N THR A 187 -8.19 -29.34 12.31
CA THR A 187 -8.41 -30.75 12.00
C THR A 187 -8.65 -31.58 13.26
N GLU A 188 -9.45 -31.06 14.20
CA GLU A 188 -9.72 -31.54 15.58
C GLU A 188 -8.86 -30.89 16.67
#